data_AF-A0A441VK88-F1
#
_entry.id   AF-A0A441VK88-F1
#
_cell.length_a   1.000
_cell.length_b   1.000
_cell.length_c   1.000
_cell.angle_alpha   90.00
_cell.angle_beta   90.00
_cell.angle_gamma   90.00
#
_symmetry.space_group_name_H-M   'P 1'
#
loop_
_entity.id
_entity.type
_entity.pdbx_description
1 polymer ?
#
loop_
_entity_poly.entity_id
_entity_poly.type
_entity_poly.pdbx_seq_one_letter_code
_entity_poly.pdbx_strand_id
1 'polypeptide(L)'
;KALFDEDAVIPNPVQPDPKDPTKLIPYQGEPLTVGGELNKLAWNYGIGRDWAGIHWRSDFSASLALGEALAISVLRDERQTYREPFEKFTFTRFDGTRAEV
;
A
#
# COMPACT_ATOMS: atom_id res chain seq x y z
N LYS A 1 -0.02 -1.71 -5.93
CA LYS A 1 1.32 -1.30 -6.41
C LYS A 1 1.64 -1.97 -7.74
N ALA A 2 1.79 -3.30 -7.82
CA ALA A 2 2.11 -4.02 -9.06
C ALA A 2 1.32 -3.65 -10.35
N LEU A 3 0.05 -3.25 -10.22
CA LEU A 3 -0.85 -2.95 -11.35
C LEU A 3 -0.98 -1.46 -11.70
N PHE A 4 -0.35 -0.57 -10.94
CA PHE A 4 -0.50 0.88 -11.10
C PHE A 4 0.87 1.55 -11.10
N ASP A 5 0.95 2.75 -11.68
CA ASP A 5 2.07 3.66 -11.42
C ASP A 5 2.00 4.09 -9.95
N GLU A 6 2.89 3.53 -9.13
CA GLU A 6 2.92 3.81 -7.70
C GLU A 6 3.60 5.14 -7.36
N ASP A 7 4.37 5.71 -8.29
CA ASP A 7 5.04 6.99 -8.13
C ASP A 7 4.14 8.16 -8.53
N ALA A 8 2.99 7.87 -9.16
CA ALA A 8 1.98 8.84 -9.48
C ALA A 8 1.56 9.64 -8.24
N VAL A 9 1.62 10.97 -8.36
CA VAL A 9 1.22 11.90 -7.31
C VAL A 9 -0.30 12.02 -7.29
N ILE A 10 -0.90 11.87 -6.11
CA ILE A 10 -2.33 12.00 -5.88
C ILE A 10 -2.71 13.48 -6.03
N PRO A 11 -3.62 13.81 -6.96
CA PRO A 11 -4.08 15.17 -7.13
C PRO A 11 -5.05 15.56 -6.02
N ASN A 12 -4.96 16.80 -5.54
CA ASN A 12 -5.87 17.39 -4.56
C ASN A 12 -6.09 16.52 -3.29
N PRO A 13 -5.02 16.06 -2.61
CA PRO A 13 -5.18 15.27 -1.39
C PRO A 13 -5.87 16.10 -0.30
N VAL A 14 -6.56 15.42 0.60
CA VAL A 14 -7.35 16.03 1.67
C VAL A 14 -7.06 15.37 3.01
N GLN A 15 -7.37 16.07 4.10
CA GLN A 15 -7.30 15.57 5.46
C GLN A 15 -8.53 16.02 6.26
N PRO A 16 -8.91 15.34 7.35
CA PRO A 16 -9.97 15.80 8.25
C PRO A 16 -9.65 17.19 8.81
N ASP A 17 -10.65 18.06 8.94
CA ASP A 17 -10.49 19.36 9.61
C ASP A 17 -10.25 19.13 11.12
N PRO A 18 -9.14 19.65 11.70
CA PRO A 18 -8.87 19.53 13.13
C PRO A 18 -9.95 20.17 14.03
N LYS A 19 -10.74 21.11 13.51
CA LYS A 19 -11.82 21.79 14.22
C LYS A 19 -13.19 21.13 14.04
N ASP A 20 -13.37 20.38 12.95
CA ASP A 20 -14.62 19.69 12.61
C ASP A 20 -14.32 18.41 11.81
N PRO A 21 -14.15 17.26 12.48
CA PRO A 21 -13.71 16.02 11.82
C PRO A 21 -14.74 15.44 10.84
N THR A 22 -15.92 16.05 10.69
CA THR A 22 -16.92 15.69 9.67
C THR A 22 -16.63 16.34 8.32
N LYS A 23 -15.68 17.29 8.26
CA LYS A 23 -15.29 18.01 7.04
C LYS A 23 -13.88 17.62 6.60
N LEU A 24 -13.65 17.73 5.29
CA LEU A 24 -12.35 17.56 4.67
C LEU A 24 -11.81 18.93 4.25
N ILE A 25 -10.53 19.16 4.51
CA ILE A 25 -9.78 20.34 4.07
C ILE A 25 -8.61 19.90 3.17
N PRO A 26 -8.14 20.76 2.26
CA PRO A 26 -6.97 20.45 1.45
C PRO A 26 -5.76 20.10 2.31
N TYR A 27 -5.07 19.02 1.96
CA TYR A 27 -3.79 18.66 2.54
C TYR A 27 -2.69 19.56 1.96
N GLN A 28 -1.85 20.12 2.83
CA GLN A 28 -0.83 21.13 2.48
C GLN A 28 0.62 20.65 2.72
N GLY A 29 0.81 19.35 2.97
CA GLY A 29 2.13 18.77 3.19
C GLY A 29 2.81 18.29 1.90
N GLU A 30 3.81 17.43 2.07
CA GLU A 30 4.60 16.86 0.97
C GLU A 30 3.75 16.01 0.00
N PRO A 31 4.11 15.94 -1.30
CA PRO A 31 3.35 15.20 -2.30
C PRO A 31 2.98 13.75 -1.91
N LEU A 32 1.68 13.48 -1.97
CA LEU A 32 1.01 12.19 -1.86
C LEU A 32 1.38 11.23 -3.00
N THR A 33 2.09 10.10 -2.83
CA THR A 33 2.19 9.10 -3.93
C THR A 33 1.18 7.97 -3.76
N VAL A 34 0.77 7.36 -4.87
CA VAL A 34 -0.12 6.17 -4.85
C VAL A 34 0.50 5.04 -4.01
N GLY A 35 1.79 4.75 -4.18
CA GLY A 35 2.50 3.74 -3.42
C GLY A 35 2.58 4.06 -1.93
N GLY A 36 2.86 5.33 -1.60
CA GLY A 36 2.89 5.83 -0.23
C GLY A 36 1.54 5.67 0.48
N GLU A 37 0.45 6.10 -0.16
CA GLU A 37 -0.89 6.02 0.44
C GLU A 37 -1.44 4.58 0.50
N LEU A 38 -1.09 3.71 -0.44
CA LEU A 38 -1.43 2.28 -0.34
C LEU A 38 -0.69 1.61 0.82
N ASN A 39 0.60 1.93 1.03
CA ASN A 39 1.35 1.46 2.19
C ASN A 39 0.75 2.01 3.50
N LYS A 40 0.37 3.30 3.51
CA LYS A 40 -0.29 3.95 4.65
C LYS A 40 -1.62 3.28 4.99
N LEU A 41 -2.45 2.99 3.98
CA LEU A 41 -3.72 2.29 4.17
C LEU A 41 -3.55 0.91 4.81
N ALA A 42 -2.59 0.12 4.30
CA ALA A 42 -2.26 -1.17 4.89
C ALA A 42 -1.88 -1.00 6.37
N TRP A 43 -1.00 -0.03 6.67
CA TRP A 43 -0.56 0.29 8.03
C TRP A 43 -1.71 0.75 8.95
N ASN A 44 -2.61 1.61 8.46
CA ASN A 44 -3.76 2.07 9.23
C ASN A 44 -4.69 0.92 9.63
N TYR A 45 -4.92 -0.03 8.73
CA TYR A 45 -5.74 -1.20 9.05
C TYR A 45 -5.09 -2.07 10.14
N GLY A 46 -3.78 -2.30 10.04
CA GLY A 46 -3.00 -3.01 11.05
C GLY A 46 -3.03 -2.36 12.42
N ILE A 47 -2.61 -1.10 12.49
CA ILE A 47 -2.56 -0.34 13.75
C ILE A 47 -3.95 -0.17 14.37
N GLY A 48 -5.02 -0.06 13.57
CA GLY A 48 -6.38 -0.04 14.10
C GLY A 48 -6.70 -1.26 14.97
N ARG A 49 -6.10 -2.41 14.67
CA ARG A 49 -6.25 -3.65 15.46
C ARG A 49 -5.45 -3.62 16.75
N ASP A 50 -4.25 -3.04 16.71
CA ASP A 50 -3.44 -2.79 17.91
C ASP A 50 -4.18 -1.82 18.86
N TRP A 51 -4.78 -0.76 18.31
CA TRP A 51 -5.56 0.22 19.06
C TRP A 51 -6.84 -0.36 19.65
N ALA A 52 -7.42 -1.38 19.02
CA ALA A 52 -8.53 -2.14 19.58
C ALA A 52 -8.09 -3.11 20.69
N GLY A 53 -6.78 -3.24 20.97
CA GLY A 53 -6.23 -4.07 22.03
C GLY A 53 -6.24 -5.57 21.73
N ILE A 54 -6.34 -5.96 20.46
CA ILE A 54 -6.46 -7.36 20.03
C ILE A 54 -5.25 -7.88 19.24
N HIS A 55 -4.24 -7.03 19.01
CA HIS A 55 -3.00 -7.39 18.35
C HIS A 55 -1.82 -6.59 18.91
N TRP A 56 -0.62 -7.05 18.59
CA TRP A 56 0.62 -6.32 18.81
C TRP A 56 1.23 -5.87 17.48
N ARG A 57 2.02 -4.79 17.52
CA ARG A 57 2.74 -4.28 16.34
C ARG A 57 3.54 -5.38 15.60
N SER A 58 4.10 -6.34 16.34
CA SER A 58 4.83 -7.49 15.78
C SER A 58 3.95 -8.35 14.88
N ASP A 59 2.70 -8.59 15.28
CA ASP A 59 1.75 -9.46 14.58
C ASP A 59 1.46 -8.90 13.19
N PHE A 60 1.12 -7.60 13.14
CA PHE A 60 0.80 -6.93 11.89
C PHE A 60 2.04 -6.74 11.01
N SER A 61 3.19 -6.35 11.57
CA SER A 61 4.42 -6.15 10.79
C SER A 61 4.87 -7.45 10.11
N ALA A 62 4.81 -8.58 10.81
CA ALA A 62 5.10 -9.89 10.23
C ALA A 62 4.06 -10.32 9.19
N SER A 63 2.77 -10.03 9.44
CA SER A 63 1.69 -10.36 8.51
C SER A 63 1.79 -9.59 7.19
N LEU A 64 2.24 -8.33 7.20
CA LEU A 64 2.48 -7.58 5.96
C LEU A 64 3.55 -8.23 5.09
N ALA A 65 4.68 -8.64 5.69
CA ALA A 65 5.75 -9.31 4.96
C ALA A 65 5.28 -10.66 4.38
N LEU A 66 4.52 -11.43 5.16
CA LEU A 66 3.94 -12.69 4.70
C LEU A 66 2.93 -12.48 3.56
N GLY A 67 2.03 -11.51 3.70
CA GLY A 67 1.03 -11.17 2.70
C GLY A 67 1.67 -10.67 1.40
N GLU A 68 2.72 -9.87 1.49
CA GLU A 68 3.49 -9.44 0.31
C GLU A 68 4.14 -10.63 -0.40
N ALA A 69 4.78 -11.55 0.34
CA ALA A 69 5.40 -12.74 -0.25
C ALA A 69 4.37 -13.63 -0.96
N LEU A 70 3.19 -13.82 -0.37
CA LEU A 70 2.09 -14.55 -0.98
C LEU A 70 1.55 -13.85 -2.23
N ALA A 71 1.33 -12.53 -2.18
CA ALA A 71 0.87 -11.78 -3.35
C ALA A 71 1.88 -11.86 -4.51
N ILE A 72 3.18 -11.81 -4.22
CA ILE A 72 4.25 -12.01 -5.21
C ILE A 72 4.17 -13.41 -5.84
N SER A 73 3.92 -14.47 -5.06
CA SER A 73 3.80 -15.81 -5.63
C SER A 73 2.59 -15.94 -6.53
N VAL A 74 1.44 -15.37 -6.13
CA VAL A 74 0.22 -15.35 -6.95
C VAL A 74 0.45 -14.60 -8.26
N LEU A 75 1.05 -13.40 -8.22
CA LEU A 75 1.37 -12.64 -9.42
C LEU A 75 2.31 -13.40 -10.38
N ARG A 76 3.26 -14.16 -9.83
CA ARG A 76 4.17 -15.00 -10.62
C ARG A 76 3.41 -16.10 -11.35
N ASP A 77 2.47 -16.74 -10.67
CA ASP A 77 1.64 -17.81 -11.25
C ASP A 77 0.66 -17.24 -12.28
N GLU A 78 -0.01 -16.13 -11.96
CA GLU A 78 -0.93 -15.46 -12.89
C GLU A 78 -0.24 -15.01 -14.17
N ARG A 79 0.98 -14.47 -14.09
CA ARG A 79 1.76 -14.04 -15.26
C ARG A 79 1.94 -15.16 -16.30
N GLN A 80 2.06 -16.42 -15.86
CA GLN A 80 2.23 -17.56 -16.75
C GLN A 80 0.97 -17.87 -17.57
N THR A 81 -0.17 -17.31 -17.20
CA THR A 81 -1.47 -17.57 -17.84
C THR A 81 -1.83 -16.56 -18.93
N TYR A 82 -1.07 -15.46 -19.04
CA TYR A 82 -1.38 -14.38 -19.97
C TYR A 82 -1.08 -14.78 -21.42
N ARG A 83 -2.00 -14.42 -22.32
CA ARG A 83 -1.84 -14.66 -23.77
C ARG A 83 -1.18 -13.49 -24.47
N GLU A 84 -1.40 -12.29 -23.94
CA GLU A 84 -0.77 -11.07 -24.37
C GLU A 84 0.72 -11.06 -23.98
N PRO A 85 1.60 -10.44 -24.79
CA PRO A 85 2.98 -10.22 -24.40
C PRO A 85 3.03 -9.33 -23.15
N PHE A 86 3.49 -9.92 -22.05
CA PHE A 86 3.66 -9.21 -20.78
C PHE A 86 4.99 -9.61 -20.16
N GLU A 87 5.87 -8.62 -19.97
CA GLU A 87 7.23 -8.88 -19.51
C GLU A 87 7.26 -9.24 -18.03
N LYS A 88 6.83 -8.31 -17.17
CA LYS A 88 6.90 -8.43 -15.71
C LYS A 88 6.05 -7.38 -15.01
N PHE A 89 5.65 -7.67 -13.78
CA PHE A 89 5.23 -6.65 -12.84
C PHE A 89 6.46 -5.99 -12.21
N THR A 90 6.39 -4.70 -11.92
CA THR A 90 7.41 -4.02 -11.12
C THR A 90 6.77 -3.16 -10.04
N PHE A 91 7.30 -3.23 -8.83
CA PHE A 91 6.86 -2.38 -7.71
C PHE A 91 7.88 -2.36 -6.57
N THR A 92 7.77 -1.38 -5.68
CA THR A 92 8.60 -1.26 -4.48
C THR A 92 7.96 -2.04 -3.34
N ARG A 93 8.75 -2.92 -2.73
CA ARG A 93 8.36 -3.75 -1.60
C ARG A 93 8.26 -2.94 -0.31
N PHE A 94 7.64 -3.49 0.74
CA PHE A 94 7.57 -2.82 2.04
C PHE A 94 8.95 -2.54 2.66
N ASP A 95 9.95 -3.35 2.35
CA ASP A 95 11.34 -3.15 2.80
C ASP A 95 12.13 -2.13 1.95
N GLY A 96 11.48 -1.52 0.95
CA GLY A 96 12.09 -0.56 0.03
C GLY A 96 12.85 -1.17 -1.14
N THR A 97 13.00 -2.50 -1.20
CA THR A 97 13.63 -3.17 -2.35
C THR A 97 12.68 -3.24 -3.55
N ARG A 98 13.21 -3.41 -4.77
CA ARG A 98 12.39 -3.54 -5.98
C ARG A 98 11.99 -5.01 -6.19
N ALA A 99 10.71 -5.25 -6.41
CA ALA A 99 10.19 -6.51 -6.90
C ALA A 99 10.07 -6.47 -8.44
N GLU A 100 10.50 -7.55 -9.07
CA GLU A 100 10.23 -7.86 -10.47
C GLU A 100 9.63 -9.27 -10.53
N VAL A 101 8.42 -9.40 -11.09
CA VAL A 101 7.63 -10.65 -11.05
C VAL A 101 7.19 -11.08 -12.43
#